data_AF-A0A653CRL0-F1
#
_entry.id   AF-A0A653CRL0-F1
#
_cell.length_a   1.000
_cell.length_b   1.000
_cell.length_c   1.000
_cell.angle_alpha   90.00
_cell.angle_beta   90.00
_cell.angle_gamma   90.00
#
_symmetry.space_group_name_H-M   'P 1'
#
loop_
_entity.id
_entity.type
_entity.pdbx_description
1 polymer ?
#
loop_
_entity_poly.entity_id
_entity_poly.type
_entity_poly.pdbx_seq_one_letter_code
_entity_poly.pdbx_strand_id
1 'polypeptide(L)'
;MFPLLLFVLAWPASSSEPLLRTCEPIRVDMCLMWYNMTSMPNLGGNDIQQEADLQLKSFSPLIRYGCSQNLKLFLCSVYVPMCTEKVSNPIGPCRGLCEGVRSRCFPVLQGFGFPWPDALNCSRFPVTNNHEHMCIEGPKDEIDIRAPVDPAVQKFDCGPNNRKGCASACDSDLMFDESEKKFAEVWVSVWALICLVISLGSAITLTIGGGRVKARPLLSLALCYIMVSAGWTLRMFAGRMSGCQGTPEDGLSNVNCAFVFLLIYYFGMAADAW
;
A
#
# COMPACT_ATOMS: atom_id res chain seq x y z
N MET A 1 -61.06 33.77 41.66
CA MET A 1 -61.99 32.72 41.19
C MET A 1 -61.26 31.94 40.11
N PHE A 2 -61.01 30.65 40.37
CA PHE A 2 -60.33 29.60 39.57
C PHE A 2 -60.48 29.67 38.03
N PRO A 3 -59.64 28.99 37.21
CA PRO A 3 -58.24 28.55 37.42
C PRO A 3 -57.30 28.64 36.18
N LEU A 4 -56.02 28.36 36.45
CA LEU A 4 -54.92 28.03 35.54
C LEU A 4 -55.14 26.73 34.73
N LEU A 5 -54.72 26.73 33.47
CA LEU A 5 -54.40 25.52 32.69
C LEU A 5 -52.92 25.60 32.25
N LEU A 6 -52.04 25.01 33.05
CA LEU A 6 -50.67 24.69 32.68
C LEU A 6 -50.69 23.31 32.01
N PHE A 7 -50.64 23.27 30.68
CA PHE A 7 -50.33 22.06 29.94
C PHE A 7 -48.83 21.80 30.08
N VAL A 8 -48.46 21.06 31.13
CA VAL A 8 -47.15 20.42 31.23
C VAL A 8 -47.16 19.28 30.22
N LEU A 9 -46.59 19.51 29.03
CA LEU A 9 -46.16 18.41 28.18
C LEU A 9 -44.98 17.76 28.89
N ALA A 10 -45.29 16.75 29.69
CA ALA A 10 -44.33 15.76 30.12
C ALA A 10 -43.84 15.05 28.85
N TRP A 11 -42.74 15.54 28.30
CA TRP A 11 -41.96 14.76 27.35
C TRP A 11 -41.45 13.56 28.15
N PRO A 12 -41.85 12.31 27.83
CA PRO A 12 -41.15 11.19 28.40
C PRO A 12 -39.71 11.32 27.91
N ALA A 13 -38.76 11.42 28.85
CA ALA A 13 -37.36 11.23 28.55
C ALA A 13 -37.25 9.89 27.82
N SER A 14 -37.01 9.95 26.51
CA SER A 14 -36.66 8.78 25.72
C SER A 14 -35.34 8.30 26.30
N SER A 15 -35.43 7.29 27.17
CA SER A 15 -34.29 6.43 27.45
C SER A 15 -33.92 5.80 26.11
N SER A 16 -32.83 6.26 25.52
CA SER A 16 -32.21 5.58 24.38
C SER A 16 -31.88 4.16 24.85
N GLU A 17 -32.69 3.18 24.45
CA GLU A 17 -32.26 1.78 24.54
C GLU A 17 -30.92 1.67 23.79
N PRO A 18 -29.91 0.99 24.36
CA PRO A 18 -28.68 0.76 23.63
C PRO A 18 -29.05 -0.10 22.43
N LEU A 19 -28.91 0.46 21.21
CA LEU A 19 -29.06 -0.28 19.96
C LEU A 19 -28.16 -1.52 20.06
N LEU A 20 -28.79 -2.68 20.25
CA LEU A 20 -28.10 -3.96 20.24
C LEU A 20 -27.52 -4.11 18.83
N ARG A 21 -26.20 -3.93 18.70
CA ARG A 21 -25.54 -4.01 17.39
C ARG A 21 -25.70 -5.42 16.85
N THR A 22 -26.32 -5.54 15.68
CA THR A 22 -26.52 -6.82 15.00
C THR A 22 -25.18 -7.31 14.45
N CYS A 23 -24.85 -8.57 14.70
CA CYS A 23 -23.70 -9.21 14.08
C CYS A 23 -24.01 -9.57 12.61
N GLU A 24 -23.02 -9.44 11.74
CA GLU A 24 -23.10 -9.82 10.33
C GLU A 24 -21.97 -10.80 9.94
N PRO A 25 -22.18 -11.66 8.94
CA PRO A 25 -21.17 -12.60 8.50
C PRO A 25 -19.98 -11.88 7.85
N ILE A 26 -18.78 -12.40 8.08
CA ILE A 26 -17.54 -11.86 7.51
C ILE A 26 -17.44 -12.17 6.02
N ARG A 27 -17.13 -11.15 5.22
CA ARG A 27 -16.90 -11.24 3.76
C ARG A 27 -15.43 -11.09 3.37
N VAL A 28 -14.56 -10.84 4.35
CA VAL A 28 -13.12 -10.65 4.15
C VAL A 28 -12.42 -12.00 4.31
N ASP A 29 -12.00 -12.59 3.19
CA ASP A 29 -11.45 -13.95 3.12
C ASP A 29 -10.30 -14.21 4.10
N MET A 30 -9.39 -13.24 4.25
CA MET A 30 -8.25 -13.37 5.17
C MET A 30 -8.69 -13.60 6.62
N CYS A 31 -9.83 -13.04 7.04
CA CYS A 31 -10.26 -13.00 8.44
C CYS A 31 -11.19 -14.15 8.84
N LEU A 32 -11.73 -14.90 7.88
CA LEU A 32 -12.63 -16.04 8.12
C LEU A 32 -11.96 -17.23 8.84
N MET A 33 -10.62 -17.24 8.94
CA MET A 33 -9.88 -18.33 9.56
C MET A 33 -10.09 -18.44 11.08
N TRP A 34 -10.43 -17.34 11.76
CA TRP A 34 -10.49 -17.30 13.23
C TRP A 34 -11.92 -17.22 13.79
N TYR A 35 -12.84 -16.57 13.08
CA TYR A 35 -14.24 -16.41 13.46
C TYR A 35 -15.08 -16.05 12.22
N ASN A 36 -16.40 -16.15 12.34
CA ASN A 36 -17.33 -16.01 11.21
C ASN A 36 -18.26 -14.79 11.28
N MET A 37 -18.32 -14.09 12.41
CA MET A 37 -19.22 -12.96 12.64
C MET A 37 -18.46 -11.71 13.08
N THR A 38 -18.87 -10.57 12.53
CA THR A 38 -18.33 -9.24 12.85
C THR A 38 -19.46 -8.22 13.05
N SER A 39 -19.14 -7.00 13.44
CA SER A 39 -20.10 -5.90 13.50
C SER A 39 -19.40 -4.60 13.12
N MET A 40 -20.17 -3.69 12.51
CA MET A 40 -19.70 -2.39 12.06
C MET A 40 -20.32 -1.23 12.87
N PRO A 41 -19.63 -0.08 12.98
CA PRO A 41 -18.29 0.20 12.46
C PRO A 41 -17.20 -0.53 13.24
N ASN A 42 -16.09 -0.80 12.56
CA ASN A 42 -14.95 -1.48 13.16
C ASN A 42 -14.14 -0.54 14.08
N LEU A 43 -13.13 -1.08 14.76
CA LEU A 43 -12.27 -0.30 15.66
C LEU A 43 -11.29 0.62 14.90
N GLY A 44 -11.06 0.32 13.61
CA GLY A 44 -10.28 1.13 12.67
C GLY A 44 -11.00 2.36 12.14
N GLY A 45 -12.32 2.48 12.36
CA GLY A 45 -13.15 3.61 11.94
C GLY A 45 -13.87 3.43 10.60
N ASN A 46 -13.91 2.23 10.01
CA ASN A 46 -14.69 1.98 8.79
C ASN A 46 -16.13 1.58 9.13
N ASP A 47 -17.09 2.09 8.36
CA ASP A 47 -18.51 1.82 8.55
C ASP A 47 -18.99 0.55 7.83
N ILE A 48 -18.23 0.03 6.86
CA ILE A 48 -18.60 -1.13 6.04
C ILE A 48 -17.42 -2.09 5.83
N GLN A 49 -17.69 -3.39 5.69
CA GLN A 49 -16.66 -4.42 5.48
C GLN A 49 -15.84 -4.24 4.21
N GLN A 50 -16.43 -3.68 3.15
CA GLN A 50 -15.73 -3.47 1.88
C GLN A 50 -14.60 -2.44 2.00
N GLU A 51 -14.80 -1.39 2.81
CA GLU A 51 -13.76 -0.39 3.06
C GLU A 51 -12.67 -0.96 3.97
N ALA A 52 -13.06 -1.75 4.98
CA ALA A 52 -12.13 -2.49 5.83
C ALA A 52 -11.26 -3.47 5.01
N ASP A 53 -11.83 -4.15 4.01
CA ASP A 53 -11.08 -5.03 3.11
C ASP A 53 -10.02 -4.27 2.28
N LEU A 54 -10.38 -3.11 1.74
CA LEU A 54 -9.42 -2.25 1.02
C LEU A 54 -8.30 -1.74 1.94
N GLN A 55 -8.64 -1.34 3.17
CA GLN A 55 -7.66 -0.97 4.20
C GLN A 55 -6.72 -2.15 4.52
N LEU A 56 -7.26 -3.34 4.74
CA LEU A 56 -6.47 -4.55 5.01
C LEU A 56 -5.55 -4.92 3.85
N LYS A 57 -6.01 -4.76 2.60
CA LYS A 57 -5.19 -5.00 1.40
C LYS A 57 -3.97 -4.08 1.32
N SER A 58 -4.04 -2.86 1.87
CA SER A 58 -2.87 -1.96 1.93
C SER A 58 -1.74 -2.51 2.80
N PHE A 59 -2.05 -3.37 3.79
CA PHE A 59 -1.06 -4.05 4.62
C PHE A 59 -0.48 -5.31 3.98
N SER A 60 -0.90 -5.70 2.76
CA SER A 60 -0.41 -6.90 2.07
C SER A 60 1.13 -6.99 2.01
N PRO A 61 1.88 -5.91 1.72
CA PRO A 61 3.34 -5.97 1.70
C PRO A 61 3.93 -6.33 3.07
N LEU A 62 3.38 -5.76 4.16
CA LEU A 62 3.82 -6.03 5.53
C LEU A 62 3.43 -7.44 6.00
N ILE A 63 2.26 -7.92 5.57
CA ILE A 63 1.79 -9.29 5.81
C ILE A 63 2.70 -10.31 5.10
N ARG A 64 3.07 -10.05 3.85
CA ARG A 64 4.00 -10.88 3.06
C ARG A 64 5.42 -10.83 3.61
N TYR A 65 5.83 -9.69 4.17
CA TYR A 65 7.11 -9.57 4.86
C TYR A 65 7.23 -10.50 6.08
N GLY A 66 6.11 -10.82 6.74
CA GLY A 66 6.10 -11.86 7.77
C GLY A 66 6.78 -11.46 9.08
N CYS A 67 6.80 -10.17 9.43
CA CYS A 67 7.43 -9.68 10.68
C CYS A 67 6.84 -10.33 11.96
N SER A 68 5.61 -10.82 11.91
CA SER A 68 4.90 -11.40 13.05
C SER A 68 3.86 -12.41 12.56
N GLN A 69 3.86 -13.62 13.12
CA GLN A 69 2.84 -14.64 12.82
C GLN A 69 1.43 -14.16 13.23
N ASN A 70 1.38 -13.31 14.26
CA ASN A 70 0.18 -12.74 14.83
C ASN A 70 -0.35 -11.49 14.08
N LEU A 71 0.35 -11.00 13.04
CA LEU A 71 -0.03 -9.77 12.34
C LEU A 71 -1.42 -9.87 11.70
N LYS A 72 -1.73 -10.97 11.00
CA LYS A 72 -3.04 -11.13 10.34
C LYS A 72 -4.19 -11.16 11.35
N LEU A 73 -4.01 -11.91 12.44
CA LEU A 73 -4.98 -11.97 13.53
C LEU A 73 -5.20 -10.59 14.15
N PHE A 74 -4.12 -9.85 14.43
CA PHE A 74 -4.20 -8.51 14.98
C PHE A 74 -4.95 -7.55 14.04
N LEU A 75 -4.61 -7.52 12.75
CA LEU A 75 -5.28 -6.67 11.77
C LEU A 75 -6.77 -7.01 11.65
N CYS A 76 -7.12 -8.30 11.58
CA CYS A 76 -8.51 -8.74 11.56
C CYS A 76 -9.26 -8.34 12.84
N SER A 77 -8.64 -8.46 14.02
CA SER A 77 -9.27 -8.06 15.27
C SER A 77 -9.55 -6.55 15.40
N VAL A 78 -8.89 -5.70 14.60
CA VAL A 78 -9.14 -4.25 14.58
C VAL A 78 -10.14 -3.87 13.49
N TYR A 79 -9.91 -4.33 12.25
CA TYR A 79 -10.68 -3.92 11.07
C TYR A 79 -11.92 -4.79 10.81
N VAL A 80 -11.95 -6.01 11.33
CA VAL A 80 -13.08 -6.94 11.21
C VAL A 80 -13.27 -7.63 12.57
N PRO A 81 -13.56 -6.89 13.65
CA PRO A 81 -13.55 -7.43 15.00
C PRO A 81 -14.62 -8.50 15.22
N MET A 82 -14.43 -9.39 16.19
CA MET A 82 -15.39 -10.45 16.49
C MET A 82 -16.66 -9.87 17.12
N CYS A 83 -17.83 -10.40 16.74
CA CYS A 83 -19.12 -10.02 17.32
C CYS A 83 -19.84 -11.24 17.93
N THR A 84 -20.57 -11.03 19.02
CA THR A 84 -21.49 -12.01 19.59
C THR A 84 -22.71 -11.31 20.18
N GLU A 85 -23.89 -11.90 20.03
CA GLU A 85 -25.16 -11.40 20.59
C GLU A 85 -25.11 -11.17 22.11
N LYS A 86 -24.16 -11.80 22.82
CA LYS A 86 -23.99 -11.68 24.27
C LYS A 86 -23.24 -10.42 24.70
N VAL A 87 -22.61 -9.71 23.76
CA VAL A 87 -21.71 -8.59 24.03
C VAL A 87 -22.07 -7.43 23.12
N SER A 88 -22.38 -6.27 23.71
CA SER A 88 -22.85 -5.10 22.97
C SER A 88 -21.78 -4.45 22.09
N ASN A 89 -20.50 -4.60 22.44
CA ASN A 89 -19.37 -4.01 21.74
C ASN A 89 -18.54 -5.07 20.99
N PRO A 90 -17.98 -4.73 19.81
CA PRO A 90 -17.09 -5.63 19.09
C PRO A 90 -15.84 -5.96 19.91
N ILE A 91 -15.42 -7.22 19.86
CA ILE A 91 -14.28 -7.75 20.61
C ILE A 91 -13.02 -7.61 19.75
N GLY A 92 -12.12 -6.75 20.19
CA GLY A 92 -10.84 -6.45 19.53
C GLY A 92 -9.63 -7.16 20.15
N PRO A 93 -8.40 -6.74 19.79
CA PRO A 93 -7.17 -7.30 20.36
C PRO A 93 -6.96 -6.82 21.79
N CYS A 94 -6.27 -7.63 22.60
CA CYS A 94 -5.68 -7.16 23.83
C CYS A 94 -4.38 -6.37 23.53
N ARG A 95 -3.97 -5.53 24.47
CA ARG A 95 -2.76 -4.71 24.37
C ARG A 95 -1.50 -5.54 24.16
N GLY A 96 -1.38 -6.68 24.84
CA GLY A 96 -0.24 -7.59 24.69
C GLY A 96 -0.07 -8.09 23.25
N LEU A 97 -1.18 -8.45 22.57
CA LEU A 97 -1.17 -8.85 21.17
C LEU A 97 -0.68 -7.70 20.26
N CYS A 98 -1.20 -6.50 20.49
CA CYS A 98 -0.79 -5.31 19.75
C CYS A 98 0.69 -4.99 19.93
N GLU A 99 1.18 -4.97 21.18
CA GLU A 99 2.57 -4.67 21.50
C GLU A 99 3.53 -5.72 20.94
N GLY A 100 3.15 -7.00 21.00
CA GLY A 100 3.90 -8.10 20.37
C GLY A 100 4.06 -7.90 18.87
N VAL A 101 2.97 -7.59 18.16
CA VAL A 101 3.01 -7.29 16.72
C VAL A 101 3.79 -6.02 16.42
N ARG A 102 3.52 -4.93 17.17
CA ARG A 102 4.16 -3.62 16.98
C ARG A 102 5.66 -3.71 17.15
N SER A 103 6.16 -4.42 18.18
CA SER A 103 7.60 -4.52 18.44
C SER A 103 8.40 -5.10 17.27
N ARG A 104 7.79 -6.02 16.49
CA ARG A 104 8.43 -6.65 15.32
C ARG A 104 8.14 -5.93 14.00
N CYS A 105 6.94 -5.40 13.82
CA CYS A 105 6.50 -4.84 12.55
C CYS A 105 6.71 -3.32 12.44
N PHE A 106 6.78 -2.59 13.55
CA PHE A 106 7.03 -1.15 13.52
C PHE A 106 8.42 -0.78 12.98
N PRO A 107 9.53 -1.48 13.34
CA PRO A 107 10.84 -1.21 12.74
C PRO A 107 10.83 -1.35 11.21
N VAL A 108 10.05 -2.29 10.68
CA VAL A 108 9.89 -2.50 9.24
C VAL A 108 9.20 -1.30 8.60
N LEU A 109 8.06 -0.85 9.15
CA LEU A 109 7.36 0.34 8.68
C LEU A 109 8.22 1.60 8.74
N GLN A 110 8.97 1.77 9.83
CA GLN A 110 9.89 2.87 10.01
C GLN A 110 11.02 2.86 8.97
N GLY A 111 11.52 1.68 8.60
CA GLY A 111 12.50 1.51 7.51
C GLY A 111 12.00 2.01 6.16
N PHE A 112 10.69 1.98 5.92
CA PHE A 112 10.04 2.54 4.74
C PHE A 112 9.53 3.98 4.92
N GLY A 113 9.82 4.63 6.06
CA GLY A 113 9.38 5.99 6.35
C GLY A 113 7.91 6.12 6.75
N PHE A 114 7.23 5.02 7.08
CA PHE A 114 5.83 5.05 7.53
C PHE A 114 5.74 5.06 9.07
N PRO A 115 4.91 5.94 9.66
CA PRO A 115 4.64 5.90 11.09
C PRO A 115 3.71 4.72 11.43
N TRP A 116 3.63 4.39 12.72
CA TRP A 116 2.63 3.42 13.20
C TRP A 116 1.23 4.05 13.12
N PRO A 117 0.25 3.43 12.44
CA PRO A 117 -1.07 4.03 12.27
C PRO A 117 -1.82 4.25 13.59
N ASP A 118 -2.55 5.37 13.71
CA ASP A 118 -3.32 5.71 14.92
C ASP A 118 -4.47 4.73 15.20
N ALA A 119 -5.03 4.13 14.14
CA ALA A 119 -6.01 3.04 14.24
C ALA A 119 -5.43 1.80 14.97
N LEU A 120 -4.11 1.60 14.90
CA LEU A 120 -3.41 0.46 15.50
C LEU A 120 -2.71 0.84 16.82
N ASN A 121 -2.96 2.02 17.37
CA ASN A 121 -2.29 2.47 18.60
C ASN A 121 -2.64 1.57 19.80
N CYS A 122 -1.65 0.86 20.34
CA CYS A 122 -1.84 -0.13 21.39
C CYS A 122 -2.41 0.42 22.71
N SER A 123 -2.27 1.72 22.97
CA SER A 123 -2.84 2.37 24.15
C SER A 123 -4.38 2.38 24.12
N ARG A 124 -5.00 2.21 22.95
CA ARG A 124 -6.47 2.15 22.77
C ARG A 124 -7.07 0.81 23.17
N PHE A 125 -6.24 -0.23 23.32
CA PHE A 125 -6.72 -1.59 23.56
C PHE A 125 -6.65 -1.97 25.05
N PRO A 126 -7.57 -2.86 25.54
CA PRO A 126 -7.58 -3.33 26.92
C PRO A 126 -6.31 -4.11 27.29
N VAL A 127 -5.88 -4.02 28.55
CA VAL A 127 -4.65 -4.67 29.01
C VAL A 127 -4.83 -6.18 29.16
N THR A 128 -5.93 -6.60 29.80
CA THR A 128 -6.22 -8.00 30.12
C THR A 128 -7.62 -8.36 29.68
N ASN A 129 -7.79 -9.61 29.24
CA ASN A 129 -9.11 -10.15 28.96
C ASN A 129 -9.83 -10.48 30.28
N ASN A 130 -10.92 -9.76 30.58
CA ASN A 130 -11.74 -9.98 31.77
C ASN A 130 -13.23 -9.81 31.47
N HIS A 131 -14.09 -9.99 32.48
CA HIS A 131 -15.55 -9.90 32.31
C HIS A 131 -16.06 -8.50 31.91
N GLU A 132 -15.28 -7.45 32.16
CA GLU A 132 -15.62 -6.07 31.82
C GLU A 132 -15.08 -5.67 30.43
N HIS A 133 -13.92 -6.19 30.06
CA HIS A 133 -13.18 -5.88 28.84
C HIS A 133 -12.74 -7.18 28.17
N MET A 134 -13.59 -7.69 27.29
CA MET A 134 -13.27 -8.86 26.47
C MET A 134 -12.33 -8.45 25.33
N CYS A 135 -11.23 -9.18 25.18
CA CYS A 135 -10.27 -8.96 24.11
C CYS A 135 -9.54 -10.25 23.73
N ILE A 136 -8.92 -10.26 22.55
CA ILE A 136 -8.18 -11.40 22.01
C ILE A 136 -6.70 -11.28 22.39
N GLU A 137 -6.20 -12.22 23.21
CA GLU A 137 -4.79 -12.25 23.63
C GLU A 137 -3.85 -12.76 22.51
N GLY A 138 -4.39 -13.54 21.58
CA GLY A 138 -3.65 -14.20 20.50
C GLY A 138 -2.79 -15.37 20.99
N PRO A 139 -2.31 -16.22 20.07
CA PRO A 139 -1.32 -17.24 20.39
C PRO A 139 -0.07 -16.58 20.99
N LYS A 140 0.42 -17.12 22.11
CA LYS A 140 1.72 -16.70 22.62
C LYS A 140 2.77 -17.04 21.58
N ASP A 141 3.51 -16.03 21.14
CA ASP A 141 4.71 -16.26 20.34
C ASP A 141 5.67 -17.11 21.18
N GLU A 142 5.77 -18.42 20.91
CA GLU A 142 6.93 -19.19 21.36
C GLU A 142 8.13 -18.57 20.64
N ILE A 143 8.90 -17.79 21.40
CA ILE A 143 10.04 -17.05 20.88
C ILE A 143 11.13 -18.07 20.52
N ASP A 144 11.13 -18.56 19.29
CA ASP A 144 12.33 -19.18 18.75
C ASP A 144 13.30 -18.07 18.32
N ILE A 145 14.19 -17.69 19.23
CA ILE A 145 15.29 -16.74 18.97
C ILE A 145 16.21 -17.24 17.83
N ARG A 146 16.11 -18.53 17.45
CA ARG A 146 16.88 -19.15 16.36
C ARG A 146 16.10 -19.30 15.07
N ALA A 147 14.79 -19.05 15.06
CA ALA A 147 14.05 -19.01 13.81
C ALA A 147 14.60 -17.80 13.05
N PRO A 148 15.25 -18.02 11.89
CA PRO A 148 15.63 -16.91 11.03
C PRO A 148 14.37 -16.10 10.80
N VAL A 149 14.47 -14.77 10.93
CA VAL A 149 13.47 -13.94 10.28
C VAL A 149 13.44 -14.43 8.84
N ASP A 150 12.24 -14.79 8.38
CA ASP A 150 11.98 -15.37 7.07
C ASP A 150 12.94 -14.76 6.02
N PRO A 151 13.57 -15.53 5.12
CA PRO A 151 14.57 -15.08 4.14
C PRO A 151 14.24 -13.80 3.34
N ALA A 152 13.03 -13.26 3.44
CA ALA A 152 12.69 -11.88 3.10
C ALA A 152 13.55 -10.78 3.80
N VAL A 153 14.17 -11.03 4.96
CA VAL A 153 15.14 -10.08 5.57
C VAL A 153 16.45 -10.00 4.78
N GLN A 154 16.79 -11.03 4.00
CA GLN A 154 18.01 -11.05 3.20
C GLN A 154 17.95 -10.11 1.98
N LYS A 155 16.85 -9.38 1.77
CA LYS A 155 16.64 -8.47 0.63
C LYS A 155 16.94 -6.99 0.90
N PHE A 156 17.47 -6.66 2.08
CA PHE A 156 17.95 -5.32 2.42
C PHE A 156 19.46 -5.37 2.61
N ASP A 157 20.21 -4.64 1.78
CA ASP A 157 21.66 -4.52 1.92
C ASP A 157 21.96 -3.45 2.97
N CYS A 158 21.89 -3.84 4.24
CA CYS A 158 22.35 -3.01 5.33
C CYS A 158 23.84 -3.28 5.49
N GLY A 159 24.68 -2.42 4.91
CA GLY A 159 26.14 -2.54 5.02
C GLY A 159 26.62 -2.68 6.48
N PRO A 160 27.82 -3.25 6.72
CA PRO A 160 28.25 -3.72 8.04
C PRO A 160 28.42 -2.62 9.12
N ASN A 161 28.25 -1.34 8.79
CA ASN A 161 28.30 -0.21 9.74
C ASN A 161 27.02 0.62 9.64
N ASN A 162 25.98 0.08 10.28
CA ASN A 162 24.59 0.50 10.18
C ASN A 162 24.30 1.79 10.99
N ARG A 163 24.54 2.96 10.39
CA ARG A 163 24.01 4.26 10.87
C ARG A 163 23.42 5.16 9.79
N LYS A 164 23.40 4.73 8.53
CA LYS A 164 22.82 5.51 7.42
C LYS A 164 22.03 4.58 6.51
N GLY A 165 20.75 4.41 6.83
CA GLY A 165 19.69 3.90 5.95
C GLY A 165 19.86 2.48 5.39
N CYS A 166 18.98 1.57 5.79
CA CYS A 166 18.76 0.34 5.01
C CYS A 166 17.91 0.69 3.79
N ALA A 167 18.45 0.52 2.58
CA ALA A 167 17.69 0.63 1.34
C ALA A 167 17.26 -0.77 0.86
N SER A 168 16.10 -0.84 0.22
CA SER A 168 15.66 -2.07 -0.46
C SER A 168 16.65 -2.42 -1.57
N ALA A 169 17.05 -3.69 -1.67
CA ALA A 169 17.86 -4.14 -2.80
C ALA A 169 17.11 -3.84 -4.12
N CYS A 170 17.84 -3.48 -5.16
CA CYS A 170 17.23 -3.03 -6.41
C CYS A 170 16.37 -4.10 -7.11
N ASP A 171 16.69 -5.37 -6.89
CA ASP A 171 15.92 -6.51 -7.41
C ASP A 171 14.91 -7.06 -6.38
N SER A 172 14.49 -6.24 -5.41
CA SER A 172 13.56 -6.66 -4.37
C SER A 172 12.12 -6.79 -4.84
N ASP A 173 11.53 -7.98 -4.65
CA ASP A 173 10.12 -8.30 -4.92
C ASP A 173 9.23 -7.91 -3.73
N LEU A 174 9.26 -6.64 -3.36
CA LEU A 174 8.46 -6.13 -2.23
C LEU A 174 7.00 -5.89 -2.64
N MET A 175 6.79 -5.15 -3.72
CA MET A 175 5.46 -4.77 -4.22
C MET A 175 5.02 -5.55 -5.45
N PHE A 176 5.99 -5.97 -6.27
CA PHE A 176 5.74 -6.64 -7.54
C PHE A 176 6.65 -7.85 -7.63
N ASP A 177 6.08 -8.97 -8.10
CA ASP A 177 6.82 -10.20 -8.33
C ASP A 177 7.71 -10.07 -9.57
N GLU A 178 8.74 -10.91 -9.68
CA GLU A 178 9.67 -10.90 -10.81
C GLU A 178 8.94 -11.08 -12.17
N SER A 179 7.87 -11.88 -12.18
CA SER A 179 7.01 -12.11 -13.35
C SER A 179 6.27 -10.84 -13.77
N GLU A 180 5.74 -10.07 -12.82
CA GLU A 180 5.02 -8.82 -13.07
C GLU A 180 5.97 -7.74 -13.60
N LYS A 181 7.18 -7.66 -13.03
CA LYS A 181 8.25 -6.77 -13.52
C LYS A 181 8.67 -7.13 -14.94
N LYS A 182 8.79 -8.43 -15.26
CA LYS A 182 9.12 -8.92 -16.61
C LYS A 182 8.01 -8.60 -17.60
N PHE A 183 6.77 -8.81 -17.19
CA PHE A 183 5.62 -8.44 -18.02
C PHE A 183 5.62 -6.95 -18.37
N ALA A 184 5.77 -6.07 -17.37
CA ALA A 184 5.79 -4.62 -17.59
C ALA A 184 6.96 -4.19 -18.50
N GLU A 185 8.15 -4.75 -18.32
CA GLU A 185 9.32 -4.46 -19.16
C GLU A 185 9.10 -4.86 -20.62
N VAL A 186 8.63 -6.09 -20.85
CA VAL A 186 8.34 -6.57 -22.21
C VAL A 186 7.25 -5.73 -22.85
N TRP A 187 6.18 -5.44 -22.11
CA TRP A 187 5.05 -4.66 -22.58
C TRP A 187 5.46 -3.27 -23.05
N VAL A 188 6.14 -2.50 -22.19
CA VAL A 188 6.55 -1.13 -22.53
C VAL A 188 7.54 -1.12 -23.70
N SER A 189 8.40 -2.13 -23.80
CA SER A 189 9.38 -2.24 -24.88
C SER A 189 8.74 -2.49 -26.24
N VAL A 190 7.70 -3.34 -26.28
CA VAL A 190 6.94 -3.60 -27.51
C VAL A 190 6.27 -2.31 -27.99
N TRP A 191 5.61 -1.57 -27.10
CA TRP A 191 4.97 -0.30 -27.45
C TRP A 191 5.96 0.79 -27.86
N ALA A 192 7.12 0.86 -27.22
CA ALA A 192 8.18 1.80 -27.58
C ALA A 192 8.74 1.53 -28.99
N LEU A 193 8.94 0.26 -29.36
CA LEU A 193 9.42 -0.13 -30.68
C LEU A 193 8.38 0.17 -31.78
N ILE A 194 7.11 -0.13 -31.52
CA ILE A 194 6.02 0.22 -32.44
C ILE A 194 5.97 1.75 -32.64
N CYS A 195 6.04 2.52 -31.56
CA CYS A 195 6.08 3.97 -31.61
C CYS A 195 7.29 4.50 -32.40
N LEU A 196 8.46 3.87 -32.27
CA LEU A 196 9.67 4.24 -33.02
C LEU A 196 9.47 4.07 -34.53
N VAL A 197 8.93 2.92 -34.96
CA VAL A 197 8.69 2.63 -36.37
C VAL A 197 7.67 3.60 -36.97
N ILE A 198 6.56 3.84 -36.28
CA ILE A 198 5.50 4.77 -36.73
C ILE A 198 6.05 6.20 -36.81
N SER A 199 6.80 6.64 -35.80
CA SER A 199 7.34 8.01 -35.74
C SER A 199 8.43 8.24 -36.79
N LEU A 200 9.29 7.24 -37.04
CA LEU A 200 10.30 7.29 -38.09
C LEU A 200 9.64 7.34 -39.48
N GLY A 201 8.63 6.50 -39.73
CA GLY A 201 7.84 6.55 -40.96
C GLY A 201 7.19 7.92 -41.16
N SER A 202 6.58 8.47 -40.12
CA SER A 202 5.95 9.80 -40.13
C SER A 202 6.97 10.90 -40.44
N ALA A 203 8.14 10.90 -39.79
CA ALA A 203 9.21 11.87 -40.05
C ALA A 203 9.73 11.78 -41.50
N ILE A 204 9.89 10.57 -42.04
CA ILE A 204 10.31 10.35 -43.43
C ILE A 204 9.24 10.87 -44.40
N THR A 205 7.96 10.55 -44.19
CA THR A 205 6.87 11.04 -45.03
C THR A 205 6.75 12.56 -44.98
N LEU A 206 6.91 13.17 -43.81
CA LEU A 206 6.83 14.63 -43.64
C LEU A 206 8.02 15.38 -44.26
N THR A 207 9.21 14.75 -44.32
CA THR A 207 10.41 15.35 -44.92
C THR A 207 10.47 15.17 -46.44
N ILE A 208 9.97 14.04 -46.97
CA ILE A 208 9.93 13.76 -48.42
C ILE A 208 8.70 14.41 -49.09
N GLY A 209 7.57 14.50 -48.38
CA GLY A 209 6.24 14.83 -48.92
C GLY A 209 5.98 16.28 -49.36
N GLY A 210 7.01 17.10 -49.58
CA GLY A 210 6.90 18.31 -50.42
C GLY A 210 5.73 19.26 -50.14
N GLY A 211 5.63 19.80 -48.92
CA GLY A 211 5.32 21.23 -48.72
C GLY A 211 3.91 21.80 -49.01
N ARG A 212 2.82 21.03 -49.08
CA ARG A 212 1.46 21.64 -49.22
C ARG A 212 0.79 22.08 -47.92
N VAL A 213 1.29 21.65 -46.76
CA VAL A 213 0.91 22.18 -45.44
C VAL A 213 2.21 22.34 -44.65
N LYS A 214 2.47 23.51 -44.06
CA LYS A 214 3.63 23.72 -43.16
C LYS A 214 3.40 22.93 -41.87
N ALA A 215 3.58 21.62 -41.92
CA ALA A 215 3.45 20.68 -40.81
C ALA A 215 4.65 20.72 -39.84
N ARG A 216 5.18 21.92 -39.56
CA ARG A 216 6.35 22.10 -38.67
C ARG A 216 6.10 21.59 -37.23
N PRO A 217 4.90 21.77 -36.64
CA PRO A 217 4.59 21.17 -35.35
C PRO A 217 4.59 19.63 -35.41
N LEU A 218 4.01 19.04 -36.47
CA LEU A 218 3.94 17.58 -36.63
C LEU A 218 5.32 16.92 -36.80
N LEU A 219 6.25 17.58 -37.50
CA LEU A 219 7.62 17.10 -37.59
C LEU A 219 8.33 17.18 -36.23
N SER A 220 8.12 18.26 -35.48
CA SER A 220 8.70 18.44 -34.14
C SER A 220 8.17 17.39 -33.16
N LEU A 221 6.87 17.08 -33.24
CA LEU A 221 6.22 16.03 -32.47
C LEU A 221 6.78 14.64 -32.81
N ALA A 222 6.92 14.32 -34.11
CA ALA A 222 7.50 13.04 -34.54
C ALA A 222 8.95 12.86 -34.06
N LEU A 223 9.76 13.93 -34.08
CA LEU A 223 11.12 13.91 -33.54
C LEU A 223 11.14 13.70 -32.01
N CYS A 224 10.19 14.30 -31.27
CA CYS A 224 10.08 14.08 -29.82
C CYS A 224 9.79 12.61 -29.51
N TYR A 225 8.83 11.98 -30.21
CA TYR A 225 8.51 10.57 -30.00
C TYR A 225 9.66 9.62 -30.39
N ILE A 226 10.46 9.95 -31.42
CA ILE A 226 11.69 9.20 -31.74
C ILE A 226 12.67 9.23 -30.54
N MET A 227 12.85 10.38 -29.90
CA MET A 227 13.74 10.52 -28.75
C MET A 227 13.22 9.79 -27.50
N VAL A 228 11.91 9.86 -27.24
CA VAL A 228 11.27 9.11 -26.15
C VAL A 228 11.43 7.60 -26.37
N SER A 229 11.16 7.11 -27.57
CA SER A 229 11.37 5.70 -27.93
C SER A 229 12.85 5.28 -27.80
N ALA A 230 13.80 6.16 -28.15
CA ALA A 230 15.22 5.90 -27.95
C ALA A 230 15.60 5.76 -26.45
N GLY A 231 14.95 6.54 -25.57
CA GLY A 231 15.12 6.38 -24.12
C GLY A 231 14.68 4.99 -23.63
N TRP A 232 13.53 4.51 -24.11
CA TRP A 232 13.02 3.18 -23.78
C TRP A 232 13.88 2.03 -24.35
N THR A 233 14.43 2.17 -25.56
CA THR A 233 15.33 1.15 -26.12
C THR A 233 16.68 1.12 -25.40
N LEU A 234 17.23 2.29 -25.02
CA LEU A 234 18.44 2.36 -24.21
C LEU A 234 18.26 1.67 -22.85
N ARG A 235 17.11 1.86 -22.21
CA ARG A 235 16.75 1.15 -20.97
C ARG A 235 16.79 -0.38 -21.13
N MET A 236 16.34 -0.89 -22.28
CA MET A 236 16.39 -2.33 -22.57
C MET A 236 17.81 -2.87 -22.71
N PHE A 237 18.69 -2.15 -23.40
CA PHE A 237 20.08 -2.58 -23.58
C PHE A 237 20.94 -2.41 -22.31
N ALA A 238 20.67 -1.38 -21.52
CA ALA A 238 21.41 -1.12 -20.27
C ALA A 238 20.99 -2.06 -19.12
N GLY A 239 19.84 -2.74 -19.24
CA GLY A 239 19.28 -3.63 -18.23
C GLY A 239 18.80 -2.89 -16.98
N ARG A 240 17.97 -3.55 -16.16
CA ARG A 240 17.42 -3.02 -14.90
C ARG A 240 18.50 -2.57 -13.92
N MET A 241 19.66 -3.23 -13.97
CA MET A 241 20.79 -2.98 -13.08
C MET A 241 21.41 -1.58 -13.27
N SER A 242 21.16 -0.93 -14.41
CA SER A 242 21.65 0.43 -14.69
C SER A 242 21.04 1.51 -13.80
N GLY A 243 19.92 1.25 -13.11
CA GLY A 243 19.37 2.15 -12.09
C GLY A 243 19.85 1.86 -10.67
N CYS A 244 20.57 0.75 -10.47
CA CYS A 244 20.78 0.14 -9.15
C CYS A 244 22.10 0.54 -8.47
N GLN A 245 22.84 1.49 -9.04
CA GLN A 245 24.19 1.83 -8.58
C GLN A 245 24.18 3.15 -7.79
N GLY A 246 24.10 3.08 -6.46
CA GLY A 246 24.24 4.26 -5.60
C GLY A 246 23.39 4.19 -4.35
N THR A 247 23.77 4.97 -3.34
CA THR A 247 22.89 5.33 -2.23
C THR A 247 21.65 6.04 -2.78
N PRO A 248 20.46 5.91 -2.16
CA PRO A 248 19.21 6.53 -2.65
C PRO A 248 19.29 8.05 -2.91
N GLU A 249 20.31 8.71 -2.36
CA GLU A 249 20.54 10.15 -2.47
C GLU A 249 21.25 10.58 -3.77
N ASP A 250 21.90 9.67 -4.51
CA ASP A 250 22.72 10.02 -5.68
C ASP A 250 22.08 9.55 -7.00
N GLY A 251 20.97 10.17 -7.41
CA GLY A 251 20.35 9.88 -8.72
C GLY A 251 21.23 10.22 -9.94
N LEU A 252 22.31 10.98 -9.75
CA LEU A 252 23.28 11.36 -10.78
C LEU A 252 24.49 10.42 -10.85
N SER A 253 24.65 9.48 -9.90
CA SER A 253 25.78 8.55 -9.89
C SER A 253 25.84 7.67 -11.14
N ASN A 254 24.67 7.39 -11.73
CA ASN A 254 24.56 6.58 -12.93
C ASN A 254 24.16 7.41 -14.15
N VAL A 255 25.16 7.74 -14.97
CA VAL A 255 25.00 8.51 -16.22
C VAL A 255 23.99 7.87 -17.18
N ASN A 256 23.86 6.55 -17.19
CA ASN A 256 22.88 5.86 -18.05
C ASN A 256 21.46 6.13 -17.57
N CYS A 257 21.22 6.10 -16.25
CA CYS A 257 19.92 6.40 -15.66
C CYS A 257 19.51 7.85 -15.92
N ALA A 258 20.43 8.80 -15.66
CA ALA A 258 20.20 10.21 -15.92
C ALA A 258 19.90 10.48 -17.41
N PHE A 259 20.64 9.85 -18.32
CA PHE A 259 20.43 10.02 -19.76
C PHE A 259 19.08 9.46 -20.22
N VAL A 260 18.70 8.26 -19.76
CA VAL A 260 17.38 7.67 -20.05
C VAL A 260 16.26 8.54 -19.48
N PHE A 261 16.42 9.07 -18.26
CA PHE A 261 15.46 9.99 -17.66
C PHE A 261 15.30 11.26 -18.51
N LEU A 262 16.40 11.89 -18.93
CA LEU A 262 16.35 13.08 -19.79
C LEU A 262 15.64 12.80 -21.11
N LEU A 263 15.92 11.67 -21.76
CA LEU A 263 15.28 11.30 -23.03
C LEU A 263 13.76 11.10 -22.88
N ILE A 264 13.32 10.40 -21.84
CA ILE A 264 11.91 10.09 -21.64
C ILE A 264 11.15 11.32 -21.13
N TYR A 265 11.68 12.00 -20.10
CA TYR A 265 10.99 13.08 -19.42
C TYR A 265 10.97 14.37 -20.26
N TYR A 266 12.12 14.85 -20.73
CA TYR A 266 12.19 16.13 -21.44
C TYR A 266 11.43 16.06 -22.77
N PHE A 267 11.65 15.02 -23.57
CA PHE A 267 10.98 14.90 -24.86
C PHE A 267 9.53 14.44 -24.74
N GLY A 268 9.15 13.75 -23.66
CA GLY A 268 7.75 13.46 -23.34
C GLY A 268 6.98 14.76 -23.04
N MET A 269 7.51 15.57 -22.12
CA MET A 269 6.93 16.89 -21.81
C MET A 269 6.91 17.83 -23.03
N ALA A 270 7.95 17.79 -23.87
CA ALA A 270 7.97 18.56 -25.10
C ALA A 270 6.90 18.07 -26.11
N ALA A 271 6.69 16.76 -26.24
CA ALA A 271 5.66 16.20 -27.10
C ALA A 271 4.25 16.60 -26.62
N ASP A 272 4.01 16.63 -25.31
CA ASP A 272 2.73 17.08 -24.74
C ASP A 272 2.49 18.59 -24.92
N ALA A 273 3.56 19.38 -25.04
CA ALA A 273 3.48 20.82 -25.26
C ALA A 273 3.29 21.20 -26.73
N TRP A 274 3.66 20.32 -27.67
CA TRP A 274 3.53 20.51 -29.12
C TRP A 274 2.13 20.22 -29.63
#